data_AF-A0A5W5V3H1-F1
#
_entry.id   AF-A0A5W5V3H1-F1
#
_cell.length_a   1.000
_cell.length_b   1.000
_cell.length_c   1.000
_cell.angle_alpha   90.00
_cell.angle_beta   90.00
_cell.angle_gamma   90.00
#
_symmetry.space_group_name_H-M   'P 1'
#
loop_
_entity.id
_entity.type
_entity.pdbx_description
1 polymer ?
#
loop_
_entity_poly.entity_id
_entity_poly.type
_entity_poly.pdbx_seq_one_letter_code
_entity_poly.pdbx_strand_id
1 'polypeptide(L)' 'ILHAFSNSLMSSKGEKNGRAKLTMDQVKEIRDCKSMTKTGIAKQYGVSTATISCIVNNKSWVID' A
#
# COMPACT_ATOMS: atom_id res chain seq x y z
N ILE A 1 18.11 -22.37 17.82
CA ILE A 1 17.07 -21.54 17.18
C ILE A 1 17.75 -20.78 16.05
N LEU A 2 17.74 -21.34 14.83
CA LEU A 2 18.40 -20.74 13.67
C LEU A 2 17.55 -19.56 13.16
N HIS A 3 18.12 -18.36 13.23
CA HIS A 3 17.56 -17.11 12.73
C HIS A 3 17.84 -17.02 11.22
N ALA A 4 16.99 -17.67 10.42
CA ALA A 4 16.80 -17.49 8.97
C ALA A 4 18.06 -17.27 8.11
N PHE A 5 18.59 -18.37 7.57
CA PHE A 5 19.53 -18.35 6.46
C PHE A 5 18.76 -18.14 5.13
N SER A 6 19.25 -17.19 4.32
CA SER A 6 19.02 -17.06 2.88
C SER A 6 17.58 -17.05 2.37
N ASN A 7 17.05 -15.86 2.12
CA ASN A 7 16.22 -15.63 0.94
C ASN A 7 16.59 -14.24 0.43
N SER A 8 17.03 -14.13 -0.82
CA SER A 8 17.06 -12.86 -1.54
C SER A 8 15.70 -12.21 -1.37
N LEU A 9 15.62 -11.18 -0.51
CA LEU A 9 14.39 -10.48 -0.16
C LEU A 9 13.91 -9.70 -1.39
N MET A 10 13.35 -10.39 -2.38
CA MET A 10 12.49 -9.76 -3.37
C MET A 10 11.42 -9.05 -2.55
N SER A 11 11.48 -7.73 -2.55
CA SER A 11 10.53 -6.88 -1.86
C SER A 11 9.20 -7.03 -2.58
N SER A 12 8.45 -8.09 -2.26
CA SER A 12 7.08 -8.29 -2.68
C SER A 12 6.22 -7.27 -1.92
N LYS A 13 6.36 -6.01 -2.33
CA LYS A 13 5.58 -4.87 -1.88
C LYS A 13 4.42 -4.70 -2.86
N GLY A 14 3.29 -4.26 -2.32
CA GLY A 14 2.12 -4.00 -3.11
C GLY A 14 1.49 -5.24 -3.74
N GLU A 15 1.01 -5.16 -4.99
CA GLU A 15 0.29 -6.25 -5.68
C GLU A 15 1.09 -7.55 -5.82
N LYS A 16 2.41 -7.45 -5.77
CA LYS A 16 3.30 -8.63 -5.77
C LYS A 16 3.27 -9.39 -4.44
N ASN A 17 2.67 -8.81 -3.40
CA ASN A 17 2.39 -9.45 -2.13
C ASN A 17 1.00 -10.10 -2.17
N GLY A 18 0.94 -11.43 -2.08
CA GLY A 18 -0.35 -12.15 -2.01
C GLY A 18 -1.22 -11.79 -0.80
N ARG A 19 -0.71 -11.01 0.16
CA ARG A 19 -1.45 -10.48 1.33
C ARG A 19 -1.78 -9.00 1.21
N ALA A 20 -1.48 -8.36 0.07
CA ALA A 20 -1.81 -6.96 -0.13
C ALA A 20 -3.32 -6.77 -0.19
N LYS A 21 -3.81 -5.79 0.56
CA LYS A 21 -5.23 -5.41 0.59
C LYS A 21 -5.63 -4.45 -0.52
N LEU A 22 -4.66 -3.94 -1.27
CA LEU A 22 -4.84 -2.91 -2.28
C LEU A 22 -4.19 -3.36 -3.59
N THR A 23 -4.77 -2.94 -4.70
CA THR A 23 -4.26 -3.08 -6.08
C THR A 23 -3.64 -1.76 -6.56
N MET A 24 -2.88 -1.80 -7.66
CA MET A 24 -2.28 -0.58 -8.23
C MET A 24 -3.34 0.38 -8.77
N ASP A 25 -4.45 -0.14 -9.29
CA ASP A 25 -5.55 0.70 -9.75
C ASP A 25 -6.27 1.37 -8.57
N GLN A 26 -6.49 0.65 -7.46
CA GLN A 26 -7.00 1.27 -6.23
C GLN A 26 -6.04 2.33 -5.67
N VAL A 27 -4.73 2.11 -5.76
CA VAL A 27 -3.72 3.10 -5.35
C VAL A 27 -3.81 4.37 -6.21
N LYS A 28 -4.04 4.24 -7.53
CA LYS A 28 -4.28 5.39 -8.42
C LYS A 28 -5.58 6.10 -8.08
N GLU A 29 -6.67 5.37 -7.86
CA GLU A 29 -7.95 5.94 -7.44
C GLU A 29 -7.80 6.73 -6.13
N ILE A 30 -7.09 6.17 -5.14
CA ILE A 30 -6.80 6.84 -3.85
C ILE A 30 -6.03 8.16 -4.06
N ARG A 31 -5.14 8.23 -5.06
CA ARG A 31 -4.38 9.45 -5.37
C ARG A 31 -5.21 10.49 -6.09
N ASP A 32 -6.10 10.05 -6.97
CA ASP A 32 -6.97 10.93 -7.74
C ASP A 32 -8.15 11.45 -6.90
N CYS A 33 -8.56 10.68 -5.88
CA CYS A 33 -9.63 11.04 -4.96
C CYS A 33 -9.20 12.15 -3.98
N LYS A 34 -9.22 13.41 -4.46
CA LYS A 34 -8.96 14.62 -3.65
C LYS A 34 -10.18 15.10 -2.86
N SER A 35 -11.37 14.63 -3.21
CA SER A 35 -12.64 15.06 -2.61
C SER A 35 -12.98 14.37 -1.29
N MET A 36 -12.41 13.19 -1.02
CA MET A 36 -12.65 12.45 0.23
C MET A 36 -11.54 12.66 1.26
N THR A 37 -11.92 12.59 2.54
CA THR A 37 -10.94 12.61 3.63
C THR A 37 -10.16 11.31 3.66
N LYS A 38 -8.87 11.38 4.05
CA LYS A 38 -8.00 10.19 4.19
C LYS A 38 -8.61 9.11 5.10
N THR A 39 -9.36 9.53 6.12
CA THR A 39 -10.10 8.64 7.03
C THR A 39 -11.26 7.92 6.33
N GLY A 40 -12.02 8.62 5.49
CA GLY A 40 -13.09 8.02 4.70
C GLY A 40 -12.55 6.98 3.72
N ILE A 41 -11.48 7.33 3.01
CA ILE A 41 -10.78 6.43 2.07
C ILE A 41 -10.24 5.21 2.82
N ALA A 42 -9.56 5.40 3.95
CA ALA A 42 -9.04 4.32 4.78
C ALA A 42 -10.14 3.33 5.20
N LYS A 43 -11.31 3.83 5.62
CA LYS A 43 -12.47 3.02 5.98
C LYS A 43 -13.03 2.25 4.78
N GLN A 44 -13.16 2.92 3.63
CA GLN A 44 -13.67 2.32 2.40
C GLN A 44 -12.81 1.15 1.93
N TYR A 45 -11.48 1.27 2.03
CA TYR A 45 -10.55 0.23 1.60
C TYR A 45 -10.08 -0.70 2.73
N GLY A 46 -10.57 -0.53 3.96
CA GLY A 46 -10.19 -1.37 5.11
C GLY A 46 -8.70 -1.32 5.46
N VAL A 47 -8.05 -0.18 5.23
CA VAL A 47 -6.63 0.07 5.50
C VAL A 47 -6.46 1.17 6.55
N SER A 48 -5.24 1.35 7.05
CA SER A 48 -4.96 2.44 7.99
C SER A 48 -4.85 3.80 7.27
N THR A 49 -5.17 4.88 7.97
CA THR A 49 -4.96 6.25 7.47
C THR A 49 -3.50 6.54 7.18
N ALA A 50 -2.57 5.94 7.93
CA ALA A 50 -1.15 6.00 7.66
C ALA A 50 -0.80 5.37 6.31
N THR A 51 -1.41 4.23 5.96
CA THR A 51 -1.26 3.59 4.64
C THR A 51 -1.71 4.53 3.53
N ILE A 52 -2.87 5.16 3.66
CA ILE A 52 -3.38 6.16 2.70
C ILE A 52 -2.40 7.34 2.58
N SER A 53 -1.90 7.86 3.71
CA SER A 53 -0.93 8.96 3.69
C SER A 53 0.36 8.57 2.96
N CYS A 54 0.89 7.36 3.18
CA CYS A 54 2.05 6.86 2.45
C CYS A 54 1.78 6.66 0.96
N ILE A 55 0.58 6.23 0.58
CA ILE A 55 0.17 6.07 -0.82
C ILE A 55 0.11 7.43 -1.53
N VAL A 56 -0.55 8.41 -0.92
CA VAL A 56 -0.71 9.76 -1.47
C VAL A 56 0.65 10.47 -1.61
N ASN A 57 1.57 10.24 -0.66
CA ASN A 57 2.91 10.81 -0.70
C ASN A 57 3.94 9.96 -1.47
N ASN A 58 3.50 8.95 -2.24
CA ASN A 58 4.38 8.03 -2.97
C ASN A 58 5.46 7.32 -2.12
N LYS A 59 5.29 7.18 -0.80
CA LYS A 59 6.30 6.59 0.10
C LYS A 59 6.31 5.06 0.10
N SER A 60 5.18 4.41 -0.15
CA SER A 60 5.04 2.94 -0.05
C SER A 60 4.75 2.24 -1.37
N TRP A 61 4.02 2.90 -2.27
CA TRP A 61 3.66 2.41 -3.60
C TRP A 61 4.25 3.33 -4.66
N VAL A 62 5.57 3.35 -4.82
CA VAL A 62 6.21 4.16 -5.85
C VAL A 62 5.75 3.63 -7.21
N ILE A 63 5.07 4.47 -7.99
CA ILE A 63 4.88 4.24 -9.43
C ILE A 63 6.15 4.83 -10.04
N ASP A 64 6.97 3.99 -10.66
CA ASP A 64 8.10 4.41 -11.49
C ASP A 64 7.58 4.99 -12.81
#